data_AF-A0A1X2I2C7-F1
#
_entry.id   AF-A0A1X2I2C7-F1
#
_cell.length_a   1.000
_cell.length_b   1.000
_cell.length_c   1.000
_cell.angle_alpha   90.00
_cell.angle_beta   90.00
_cell.angle_gamma   90.00
#
_symmetry.space_group_name_H-M   'P 1'
#
loop_
_entity.id
_entity.type
_entity.pdbx_description
1 polymer ?
#
loop_
_entity_poly.entity_id
_entity_poly.type
_entity_poly.pdbx_seq_one_letter_code
_entity_poly.pdbx_strand_id
1 'polypeptide(L)'
;MTSTVPTKRHPNGQDDDNDDDDEEFTLPRNVEPKGYVDLDKVQQTSMESHLPSSNIGYRLLQKMGWKEGKGLGTLGQGRVDPIRIDLKQDSLGIGKAGQDQEYNESSASKRKALDSEKQLEETTEERQVRETKAMKQQEIQQELKEVKRAFYCELCDKQYNKVSEYDQHLQSYDHHHKKI
;
A
#
# COMPACT_ATOMS: atom_id res chain seq x y z
N MET A 1 -6.37 18.02 -1.59
CA MET A 1 -7.77 18.04 -2.04
C MET A 1 -8.17 16.64 -2.46
N THR A 2 -8.71 15.83 -1.55
CA THR A 2 -9.52 14.65 -1.92
C THR A 2 -10.64 14.56 -0.90
N SER A 3 -11.81 14.97 -1.37
CA SER A 3 -13.08 14.95 -0.68
C SER A 3 -13.49 13.50 -0.44
N THR A 4 -14.02 13.18 0.74
CA THR A 4 -14.77 11.95 0.97
C THR A 4 -16.09 12.30 1.63
N VAL A 5 -17.15 11.77 1.02
CA VAL A 5 -18.55 12.17 1.12
C VAL A 5 -19.15 11.83 2.50
N PRO A 6 -20.03 12.66 3.08
CA PRO A 6 -20.69 12.35 4.34
C PRO A 6 -21.95 11.51 4.08
N THR A 7 -22.01 10.30 4.66
CA THR A 7 -23.23 9.50 4.72
C THR A 7 -24.17 10.02 5.81
N LYS A 8 -25.28 10.65 5.42
CA LYS A 8 -26.41 10.96 6.30
C LYS A 8 -27.10 9.67 6.76
N ARG A 9 -27.28 9.51 8.08
CA ARG A 9 -28.37 8.73 8.66
C ARG A 9 -29.24 9.67 9.49
N HIS A 10 -30.54 9.61 9.26
CA HIS A 10 -31.56 10.39 9.97
C HIS A 10 -31.86 9.81 11.35
N PRO A 11 -32.41 10.62 12.27
CA PRO A 11 -32.43 10.33 13.70
C PRO A 11 -33.67 9.51 14.08
N ASN A 12 -33.53 8.64 15.07
CA ASN A 12 -34.65 8.32 15.93
C ASN A 12 -34.12 8.11 17.35
N GLY A 13 -34.70 8.88 18.28
CA GLY A 13 -34.20 9.05 19.64
C GLY A 13 -34.42 7.85 20.54
N GLN A 14 -33.72 7.89 21.66
CA GLN A 14 -34.30 7.98 22.99
C GLN A 14 -33.14 8.30 23.94
N ASP A 15 -33.31 9.40 24.67
CA ASP A 15 -32.48 9.76 25.80
C ASP A 15 -32.66 8.67 26.87
N ASP A 16 -31.61 7.91 27.14
CA ASP A 16 -31.50 7.09 28.34
C ASP A 16 -30.19 7.49 29.02
N ASP A 17 -30.33 8.42 29.95
CA ASP A 17 -29.33 8.81 30.94
C ASP A 17 -28.94 7.59 31.78
N ASN A 18 -27.80 6.98 31.47
CA ASN A 18 -27.02 6.18 32.42
C ASN A 18 -25.55 6.50 32.19
N ASP A 19 -25.08 7.55 32.86
CA ASP A 19 -23.65 7.86 33.06
C ASP A 19 -23.05 6.85 34.05
N ASP A 20 -22.92 5.59 33.64
CA ASP A 20 -21.94 4.67 34.21
C ASP A 20 -20.76 4.65 33.23
N ASP A 21 -19.86 5.62 33.40
CA ASP A 21 -18.56 5.71 32.74
C ASP A 21 -17.68 4.51 33.12
N ASP A 22 -17.98 3.34 32.56
CA ASP A 22 -17.01 2.27 32.38
C ASP A 22 -16.04 2.70 31.26
N GLU A 23 -15.24 3.73 31.53
CA GLU A 23 -14.10 4.13 30.72
C GLU A 23 -13.22 2.89 30.51
N GLU A 24 -13.30 2.30 29.32
CA GLU A 24 -12.54 1.12 28.92
C GLU A 24 -11.06 1.42 29.11
N PHE A 25 -10.47 0.92 30.21
CA PHE A 25 -9.10 1.18 30.58
C PHE A 25 -8.17 0.65 29.50
N THR A 26 -7.79 1.52 28.57
CA THR A 26 -6.89 1.23 27.47
C THR A 26 -5.61 2.02 27.68
N LEU A 27 -4.50 1.30 27.81
CA LEU A 27 -3.19 1.95 27.87
C LEU A 27 -2.90 2.55 26.48
N PRO A 28 -2.54 3.84 26.41
CA PRO A 28 -2.01 4.41 25.18
C PRO A 28 -0.86 3.55 24.67
N ARG A 29 -0.81 3.34 23.35
CA ARG A 29 0.11 2.41 22.67
C ARG A 29 1.61 2.62 23.02
N ASN A 30 1.97 3.78 23.55
CA ASN A 30 3.34 4.18 23.85
C ASN A 30 3.60 4.45 25.35
N VAL A 31 2.80 3.89 26.26
CA VAL A 31 3.11 4.00 27.70
C VAL A 31 4.32 3.11 28.01
N GLU A 32 5.46 3.75 28.30
CA GLU A 32 6.61 3.04 28.86
C GLU A 32 6.29 2.61 30.30
N PRO A 33 6.46 1.31 30.62
CA PRO A 33 6.20 0.81 31.96
C PRO A 33 7.20 1.43 32.95
N LYS A 34 6.75 2.38 33.76
CA LYS A 34 7.49 2.93 34.90
C LYS A 34 7.44 1.96 36.08
N GLY A 35 8.09 0.81 35.94
CA GLY A 35 8.18 -0.23 36.97
C GLY A 35 9.40 -0.05 37.88
N TYR A 36 9.28 -0.55 39.12
CA TYR A 36 10.23 -0.53 40.25
C TYR A 36 11.64 -1.11 40.01
N VAL A 37 11.96 -1.50 38.77
CA VAL A 37 13.22 -2.15 38.39
C VAL A 37 14.02 -1.21 37.51
N ASP A 38 15.15 -0.75 38.05
CA ASP A 38 16.13 0.08 37.36
C ASP A 38 16.81 -0.75 36.26
N LEU A 39 16.28 -0.66 35.04
CA LEU A 39 16.73 -1.43 33.88
C LEU A 39 18.17 -1.11 33.49
N ASP A 40 18.67 0.09 33.83
CA ASP A 40 20.03 0.52 33.51
C ASP A 40 21.09 -0.28 34.28
N LYS A 41 20.72 -0.86 35.43
CA LYS A 41 21.60 -1.71 36.25
C LYS A 41 21.51 -3.19 35.90
N VAL A 42 20.59 -3.59 35.03
CA VAL A 42 20.42 -4.98 34.62
C VAL A 42 21.27 -5.23 33.38
N GLN A 43 22.27 -6.09 33.52
CA GLN A 43 23.05 -6.52 32.36
C GLN A 43 22.18 -7.42 31.48
N GLN A 44 21.79 -6.91 30.31
CA GLN A 44 21.10 -7.72 29.30
C GLN A 44 22.06 -8.79 28.78
N THR A 45 21.69 -10.07 28.94
CA THR A 45 22.45 -11.17 28.37
C THR A 45 22.20 -11.23 26.86
N SER A 46 23.25 -11.44 26.06
CA SER A 46 23.08 -11.74 24.64
C SER A 46 22.57 -13.17 24.45
N MET A 47 21.94 -13.46 23.31
CA MET A 47 21.59 -14.84 22.96
C MET A 47 22.80 -15.62 22.44
N GLU A 48 23.89 -14.92 22.13
CA GLU A 48 25.09 -15.43 21.49
C GLU A 48 26.16 -15.88 22.50
N SER A 49 26.10 -15.39 23.74
CA SER A 49 27.06 -15.71 24.81
C SER A 49 26.45 -16.58 25.90
N HIS A 50 27.19 -17.60 26.36
CA HIS A 50 26.81 -18.37 27.54
C HIS A 50 26.86 -17.52 28.81
N LEU A 51 26.07 -17.92 29.82
CA LEU A 51 26.05 -17.24 31.12
C LEU A 51 27.40 -17.45 31.83
N PRO A 52 28.05 -16.40 32.39
CA PRO A 52 29.35 -16.53 33.02
C PRO A 52 29.26 -17.32 34.34
N SER A 53 30.35 -17.98 34.73
CA SER A 53 30.43 -18.79 35.95
C SER A 53 30.28 -17.98 37.26
N SER A 54 30.47 -16.66 37.18
CA SER A 54 30.21 -15.73 38.28
C SER A 54 28.72 -15.60 38.60
N ASN A 55 27.83 -15.89 37.64
CA ASN A 55 26.39 -15.76 37.81
C ASN A 55 25.86 -16.78 38.83
N ILE A 56 25.00 -16.30 39.72
CA ILE A 56 24.40 -17.11 40.79
C ILE A 56 23.56 -18.26 40.22
N GLY A 57 22.82 -18.02 39.14
CA GLY A 57 22.00 -19.01 38.45
C GLY A 57 22.84 -20.10 37.78
N TYR A 58 23.95 -19.74 37.13
CA TYR A 58 24.88 -20.71 36.55
C TYR A 58 25.43 -21.66 37.62
N ARG A 59 25.88 -21.11 38.76
CA ARG A 59 26.40 -21.90 39.88
C ARG A 59 25.34 -22.80 40.52
N LEU A 60 24.10 -22.32 40.59
CA LEU A 60 22.98 -23.09 41.13
C LEU A 60 22.67 -24.29 40.22
N LEU A 61 22.61 -24.08 38.91
CA LEU A 61 22.39 -25.15 37.93
C LEU A 61 23.48 -26.22 38.01
N GLN A 62 24.75 -25.81 38.11
CA GLN A 62 25.87 -26.74 38.30
C GLN A 62 25.73 -27.58 39.58
N LYS A 63 25.32 -26.97 40.70
CA LYS A 63 25.07 -27.69 41.96
C LYS A 63 23.94 -28.72 41.84
N MET A 64 22.95 -28.46 40.98
CA MET A 64 21.85 -29.39 40.68
C MET A 64 22.23 -30.48 39.67
N GLY A 65 23.51 -30.55 39.27
CA GLY A 65 24.02 -31.59 38.38
C GLY A 65 23.95 -31.26 36.89
N TRP A 66 23.55 -30.04 36.52
CA TRP A 66 23.63 -29.58 35.14
C TRP A 66 25.08 -29.34 34.73
N LYS A 67 25.42 -29.67 33.48
CA LYS A 67 26.76 -29.51 32.91
C LYS A 67 26.69 -28.55 31.73
N GLU A 68 27.71 -27.72 31.59
CA GLU A 68 27.79 -26.76 30.48
C GLU A 68 27.75 -27.46 29.12
N GLY A 69 27.08 -26.82 28.15
CA GLY A 69 26.91 -27.35 26.80
C GLY A 69 25.89 -28.48 26.66
N LYS A 70 25.26 -28.94 27.75
CA LYS A 70 24.18 -29.94 27.69
C LYS A 70 22.81 -29.32 27.87
N GLY A 71 21.85 -29.85 27.12
CA GLY A 71 20.44 -29.55 27.30
C GLY A 71 19.95 -29.97 28.69
N LEU A 72 18.83 -29.39 29.13
CA LEU A 72 18.17 -29.81 30.36
C LEU A 72 17.32 -31.08 30.13
N GLY A 73 16.97 -31.79 31.20
CA GLY A 73 16.16 -33.01 31.15
C GLY A 73 16.96 -34.27 31.50
N THR A 74 16.25 -35.38 31.70
CA THR A 74 16.82 -36.65 32.19
C THR A 74 17.97 -37.20 31.36
N LEU A 75 17.94 -36.97 30.04
CA LEU A 75 18.98 -37.38 29.08
C LEU A 75 19.69 -36.16 28.46
N GLY A 76 19.38 -34.95 28.93
CA GLY A 76 19.83 -33.71 28.31
C GLY A 76 19.18 -33.42 26.96
N GLN A 77 17.94 -33.88 26.77
CA GLN A 77 17.14 -33.74 25.54
C GLN A 77 16.64 -32.32 25.27
N GLY A 78 16.71 -31.42 26.25
CA GLY A 78 16.30 -30.04 26.12
C GLY A 78 17.18 -29.27 25.13
N ARG A 79 16.63 -28.20 24.56
CA ARG A 79 17.39 -27.32 23.69
C ARG A 79 18.49 -26.61 24.48
N VAL A 80 19.70 -26.56 23.92
CA VAL A 80 20.86 -25.87 24.51
C VAL A 80 20.74 -24.36 24.32
N ASP A 81 20.33 -23.94 23.12
CA ASP A 81 20.24 -22.53 22.76
C ASP A 81 18.85 -21.92 23.05
N PRO A 82 18.77 -20.62 23.41
CA PRO A 82 17.51 -19.91 23.53
C PRO A 82 16.70 -19.90 22.21
N ILE A 83 15.38 -19.76 22.31
CA ILE A 83 14.54 -19.52 21.11
C ILE A 83 14.79 -18.10 20.63
N ARG A 84 15.12 -17.96 19.34
CA ARG A 84 15.21 -16.66 18.69
C ARG A 84 13.82 -16.06 18.55
N ILE A 85 13.69 -14.80 18.92
CA ILE A 85 12.45 -14.03 18.77
C ILE A 85 12.74 -12.97 17.72
N ASP A 86 12.09 -13.09 16.56
CA ASP A 86 12.13 -12.07 15.54
C ASP A 86 11.09 -11.00 15.86
N LEU A 87 11.55 -9.80 16.20
CA LEU A 87 10.68 -8.68 16.49
C LEU A 87 10.15 -8.09 15.18
N LYS A 88 8.84 -8.14 15.03
CA LYS A 88 8.14 -7.55 13.89
C LYS A 88 8.19 -6.02 13.98
N GLN A 89 8.96 -5.39 13.08
CA GLN A 89 9.14 -3.93 13.05
C GLN A 89 8.09 -3.20 12.20
N ASP A 90 7.38 -3.92 11.34
CA ASP A 90 6.39 -3.38 10.44
C ASP A 90 4.97 -3.42 11.03
N SER A 91 4.08 -2.57 10.53
CA SER A 91 2.67 -2.53 10.91
C SER A 91 1.78 -3.46 10.09
N LEU A 92 2.38 -4.21 9.17
CA LEU A 92 1.65 -5.02 8.19
C LEU A 92 0.97 -6.23 8.82
N GLY A 93 -0.17 -6.64 8.28
CA GLY A 93 -0.79 -7.90 8.69
C GLY A 93 0.12 -9.09 8.42
N ILE A 94 0.03 -10.12 9.27
CA ILE A 94 0.74 -11.40 9.05
C ILE A 94 0.31 -11.95 7.68
N GLY A 95 1.29 -12.40 6.87
CA GLY A 95 1.05 -13.00 5.55
C GLY A 95 0.97 -12.02 4.37
N LYS A 96 0.64 -10.74 4.59
CA LYS A 96 0.50 -9.77 3.49
C LYS A 96 1.83 -9.51 2.76
N ALA A 97 2.95 -9.48 3.50
CA ALA A 97 4.28 -9.35 2.89
C ALA A 97 4.57 -10.47 1.87
N GLY A 98 4.17 -11.71 2.18
CA GLY A 98 4.32 -12.85 1.26
C GLY A 98 3.45 -12.72 0.02
N GLN A 99 2.18 -12.31 0.19
CA GLN A 99 1.27 -12.07 -0.92
C GLN A 99 1.78 -10.98 -1.88
N ASP A 100 2.26 -9.87 -1.32
CA ASP A 100 2.81 -8.76 -2.12
C ASP A 100 4.02 -9.22 -2.93
N GLN A 101 4.89 -10.04 -2.32
CA GLN A 101 6.07 -10.57 -2.99
C GLN A 101 5.66 -11.45 -4.18
N GLU A 102 4.72 -12.38 -3.99
CA GLU A 102 4.23 -13.25 -5.07
C GLU A 102 3.56 -12.46 -6.19
N TYR A 103 2.77 -11.44 -5.84
CA TYR A 103 2.16 -10.54 -6.82
C TYR A 103 3.21 -9.73 -7.60
N ASN A 104 4.23 -9.24 -6.90
CA ASN A 104 5.33 -8.50 -7.51
C ASN A 104 6.15 -9.40 -8.44
N GLU A 105 6.49 -10.62 -8.00
CA GLU A 105 7.21 -11.60 -8.80
C GLU A 105 6.43 -11.97 -10.06
N SER A 106 5.14 -12.30 -9.95
CA SER A 106 4.31 -12.63 -11.12
C SER A 106 4.14 -11.46 -12.09
N SER A 107 4.01 -10.23 -11.57
CA SER A 107 3.87 -9.02 -12.38
C SER A 107 5.19 -8.57 -13.02
N ALA A 108 6.32 -8.77 -12.34
CA ALA A 108 7.65 -8.39 -12.81
C ALA A 108 8.33 -9.46 -13.68
N SER A 109 7.91 -10.73 -13.58
CA SER A 109 8.51 -11.85 -14.32
C SER A 109 8.37 -11.73 -15.83
N LYS A 110 7.39 -10.98 -16.34
CA LYS A 110 7.25 -10.71 -17.76
C LYS A 110 7.73 -9.30 -18.06
N ARG A 111 8.91 -9.20 -18.71
CA ARG A 111 9.29 -7.97 -19.41
C ARG A 111 8.13 -7.61 -20.34
N LYS A 112 7.57 -6.42 -20.19
CA LYS A 112 6.60 -5.91 -21.16
C LYS A 112 7.31 -5.85 -22.51
N ALA A 113 6.96 -6.76 -23.43
CA ALA A 113 7.50 -6.74 -24.78
C ALA A 113 7.20 -5.38 -25.39
N LEU A 114 8.19 -4.79 -26.06
CA LEU A 114 8.00 -3.53 -26.77
C LEU A 114 7.04 -3.80 -27.94
N ASP A 115 6.19 -2.83 -28.28
CA ASP A 115 5.24 -2.97 -29.38
C ASP A 115 5.94 -3.33 -30.71
N SER A 116 7.20 -2.88 -30.89
CA SER A 116 8.03 -3.24 -32.05
C SER A 116 8.43 -4.73 -32.10
N GLU A 117 8.69 -5.35 -30.95
CA GLU A 117 9.01 -6.79 -30.86
C GLU A 117 7.77 -7.62 -31.18
N LYS A 118 6.63 -7.22 -30.61
CA LYS A 118 5.34 -7.88 -30.86
C LYS A 118 4.92 -7.81 -32.34
N GLN A 119 5.25 -6.71 -33.03
CA GLN A 119 4.96 -6.54 -34.46
C GLN A 119 5.82 -7.42 -35.39
N LEU A 120 7.01 -7.85 -34.95
CA LEU A 120 7.92 -8.72 -35.71
C LEU A 120 7.51 -10.19 -35.65
N GLU A 121 6.96 -10.63 -34.50
CA GLU A 121 6.48 -12.00 -34.28
C GLU A 121 5.03 -12.21 -34.77
N GLU A 122 4.38 -11.15 -35.26
CA GLU A 122 2.96 -11.17 -35.62
C GLU A 122 2.70 -11.90 -36.94
N THR A 123 1.67 -12.76 -36.94
CA THR A 123 1.23 -13.53 -38.11
C THR A 123 0.71 -12.59 -39.20
N THR A 124 0.72 -13.02 -40.47
CA THR A 124 0.24 -12.21 -41.60
C THR A 124 -1.21 -11.74 -41.45
N GLU A 125 -2.06 -12.56 -40.82
CA GLU A 125 -3.47 -12.24 -40.56
C GLU A 125 -3.62 -11.17 -39.47
N GLU A 126 -2.87 -11.29 -38.38
CA GLU A 126 -2.86 -10.32 -37.30
C GLU A 126 -2.37 -8.95 -37.79
N ARG A 127 -1.34 -8.93 -38.66
CA ARG A 127 -0.87 -7.71 -39.32
C ARG A 127 -1.99 -7.01 -40.08
N GLN A 128 -2.79 -7.74 -40.86
CA GLN A 128 -3.93 -7.19 -41.61
C GLN A 128 -5.02 -6.65 -40.66
N VAL A 129 -5.28 -7.32 -39.54
CA VAL A 129 -6.21 -6.82 -38.51
C VAL A 129 -5.73 -5.50 -37.93
N ARG A 130 -4.44 -5.37 -37.66
CA ARG A 130 -3.86 -4.11 -37.16
C ARG A 130 -3.96 -3.00 -38.19
N GLU A 131 -3.62 -3.28 -39.44
CA GLU A 131 -3.68 -2.32 -40.54
C GLU A 131 -5.11 -1.85 -40.80
N THR A 132 -6.08 -2.77 -40.87
CA THR A 132 -7.50 -2.42 -41.03
C THR A 132 -8.04 -1.65 -39.82
N LYS A 133 -7.60 -1.99 -38.60
CA LYS A 133 -7.97 -1.23 -37.40
C LYS A 133 -7.36 0.17 -37.40
N ALA A 134 -6.11 0.31 -37.82
CA ALA A 134 -5.43 1.60 -37.93
C ALA A 134 -6.10 2.47 -39.02
N MET A 135 -6.43 1.89 -40.17
CA MET A 135 -7.17 2.55 -41.24
C MET A 135 -8.54 3.04 -40.76
N LYS A 136 -9.34 2.18 -40.12
CA LYS A 136 -10.64 2.56 -39.54
C LYS A 136 -10.50 3.67 -38.50
N GLN A 137 -9.49 3.60 -37.63
CA GLN A 137 -9.24 4.66 -36.64
C GLN A 137 -8.85 5.98 -37.30
N GLN A 138 -8.07 5.96 -38.37
CA GLN A 138 -7.69 7.17 -39.11
C GLN A 138 -8.91 7.78 -39.82
N GLU A 139 -9.74 6.96 -40.44
CA GLU A 139 -11.00 7.38 -41.07
C GLU A 139 -11.93 8.04 -40.04
N ILE A 140 -12.20 7.39 -38.91
CA ILE A 140 -12.98 7.95 -37.81
C ILE A 140 -12.36 9.26 -37.30
N GLN A 141 -11.03 9.34 -37.19
CA GLN A 141 -10.36 10.59 -36.77
C GLN A 141 -10.53 11.71 -37.80
N GLN A 142 -10.55 11.41 -39.09
CA GLN A 142 -10.79 12.38 -40.15
C GLN A 142 -12.24 12.87 -40.10
N GLU A 143 -13.21 11.97 -39.97
CA GLU A 143 -14.62 12.31 -39.80
C GLU A 143 -14.82 13.19 -38.55
N LEU A 144 -14.20 12.85 -37.43
CA LEU A 144 -14.27 13.66 -36.22
C LEU A 144 -13.64 15.04 -36.39
N LYS A 145 -12.56 15.18 -37.17
CA LYS A 145 -11.96 16.49 -37.48
C LYS A 145 -12.90 17.33 -38.35
N GLU A 146 -13.54 16.72 -39.33
CA GLU A 146 -14.50 17.38 -40.21
C GLU A 146 -15.73 17.86 -39.44
N VAL A 147 -16.31 17.01 -38.60
CA VAL A 147 -17.42 17.38 -37.71
C VAL A 147 -17.00 18.50 -36.75
N LYS A 148 -15.77 18.41 -36.20
CA LYS A 148 -15.25 19.43 -35.29
C LYS A 148 -15.05 20.77 -35.97
N ARG A 149 -14.73 20.83 -37.27
CA ARG A 149 -14.54 22.10 -38.01
C ARG A 149 -15.73 23.07 -37.85
N ALA A 150 -16.95 22.55 -37.68
CA ALA A 150 -18.14 23.37 -37.45
C ALA A 150 -18.11 24.16 -36.13
N PHE A 151 -17.33 23.72 -35.13
CA PHE A 151 -17.17 24.35 -33.82
C PHE A 151 -15.88 25.19 -33.72
N TYR A 152 -15.43 25.76 -34.85
CA TYR A 152 -14.29 26.67 -34.90
C TYR A 152 -14.76 28.13 -34.87
N CYS A 153 -14.15 28.95 -34.01
CA CYS A 153 -14.37 30.39 -34.01
C CYS A 153 -13.16 31.12 -34.65
N GLU A 154 -13.38 31.73 -35.81
CA GLU A 154 -12.37 32.49 -36.56
C GLU A 154 -11.93 33.79 -35.85
N LEU A 155 -12.80 34.42 -35.05
CA LEU A 155 -12.48 35.68 -34.35
C LEU A 155 -11.53 35.47 -33.17
N CYS A 156 -11.55 34.26 -32.61
CA CYS A 156 -10.79 33.89 -31.43
C CYS A 156 -9.72 32.84 -31.70
N ASP A 157 -9.61 32.33 -32.93
CA ASP A 157 -8.75 31.21 -33.34
C ASP A 157 -8.82 30.03 -32.36
N LYS A 158 -10.04 29.68 -31.95
CA LYS A 158 -10.31 28.64 -30.96
C LYS A 158 -11.21 27.54 -31.52
N GLN A 159 -10.75 26.31 -31.34
CA GLN A 159 -11.46 25.09 -31.70
C GLN A 159 -12.16 24.52 -30.46
N TYR A 160 -13.47 24.36 -30.52
CA TYR A 160 -14.26 23.81 -29.43
C TYR A 160 -14.56 22.33 -29.66
N ASN A 161 -14.65 21.54 -28.57
CA ASN A 161 -14.88 20.10 -28.64
C ASN A 161 -16.33 19.71 -28.33
N LYS A 162 -17.08 20.55 -27.60
CA LYS A 162 -18.49 20.33 -27.27
C LYS A 162 -19.35 21.48 -27.79
N VAL A 163 -20.58 21.16 -28.20
CA VAL A 163 -21.57 22.14 -28.68
C VAL A 163 -21.84 23.22 -27.61
N SER A 164 -22.04 22.81 -26.36
CA SER A 164 -22.33 23.74 -25.26
C SER A 164 -21.19 24.72 -24.98
N GLU A 165 -19.94 24.28 -25.13
CA GLU A 165 -18.75 25.12 -24.92
C GLU A 165 -18.63 26.17 -26.04
N TYR A 166 -18.96 25.77 -27.27
CA TYR A 166 -19.00 26.68 -28.42
C TYR A 166 -20.10 27.73 -28.26
N ASP A 167 -21.32 27.33 -27.88
CA ASP A 167 -22.43 28.26 -27.66
C ASP A 167 -22.15 29.25 -26.52
N GLN A 168 -21.59 28.77 -25.41
CA GLN A 168 -21.19 29.64 -24.29
C GLN A 168 -20.08 30.61 -24.71
N HIS A 169 -19.15 30.17 -25.55
CA HIS A 169 -18.13 31.06 -26.11
C HIS A 169 -18.75 32.15 -26.98
N LEU A 170 -19.68 31.79 -27.87
CA LEU A 170 -20.38 32.77 -28.70
C LEU A 170 -21.10 33.80 -27.85
N GLN A 171 -21.64 33.40 -26.69
CA GLN A 171 -22.32 34.24 -25.70
C GLN A 171 -21.37 35.04 -24.78
N SER A 172 -20.07 34.78 -24.82
CA SER A 172 -19.11 35.43 -23.91
C SER A 172 -18.89 36.91 -24.25
N TYR A 173 -18.67 37.72 -23.21
CA TYR A 173 -18.38 39.15 -23.31
C TYR A 173 -17.14 39.42 -24.19
N ASP A 174 -16.07 38.66 -23.98
CA ASP A 174 -14.81 38.78 -24.74
C ASP A 174 -15.01 38.48 -26.23
N HIS A 175 -15.89 37.53 -26.59
CA HIS A 175 -16.19 37.23 -27.99
C HIS A 175 -17.02 38.34 -28.65
N HIS A 176 -18.01 38.90 -27.94
CA HIS A 176 -18.84 39.99 -28.44
C HIS A 176 -18.08 41.30 -28.64
N HIS A 177 -17.12 41.61 -27.75
CA HIS A 177 -16.30 42.82 -27.86
C HIS A 177 -15.18 42.71 -28.90
N LYS A 178 -14.82 41.50 -29.33
CA LYS A 178 -13.91 41.26 -30.47
C LYS A 178 -14.58 41.35 -31.84
N LYS A 179 -15.90 41.49 -31.87
CA LYS A 179 -16.73 41.56 -33.08
C LYS A 179 -16.96 43.01 -33.57
N ILE A 180 -16.41 44.00 -32.87
CA ILE A 180 -16.37 45.43 -33.25
C ILE A 180 -15.04 45.71 -33.94
#